data_AF-K7IJG2-F1
#
_entry.id   AF-K7IJG2-F1
#
_cell.length_a   1.000
_cell.length_b   1.000
_cell.length_c   1.000
_cell.angle_alpha   90.00
_cell.angle_beta   90.00
_cell.angle_gamma   90.00
#
_symmetry.space_group_name_H-M   'P 1'
#
loop_
_entity.id
_entity.type
_entity.pdbx_description
1 polymer ?
#
loop_
_entity_poly.entity_id
_entity_poly.type
_entity_poly.pdbx_seq_one_letter_code
_entity_poly.pdbx_strand_id
1 'polypeptide(L)'
;MASQLGIARSTVQSIVKNDLKLKSYKLRRGQYLSDKSKAMRLEKCRKLLQHFQVRRVSDVIWTDEKIFTIEPLPNRQNQRQLLSKDDSMSPKRRLAHNRLFPKSVMVWAGITATGKTPLVFIERNVKINSEVYQKIVLMDNLLPWVTQHFAGGPFILQQDWAPSHGSRSTLAVLEAHFPGFLDKNLWPASSPDLNPMDFSVWGMLEGKIAGKVFATVDDLKAALEVAWASIDDGYLRRTVNSVKKRLRACVKARGSNFEILL
;
A
#
# COMPACT_ATOMS: atom_id res chain seq x y z
N MET A 1 21.25 -16.59 -25.46
CA MET A 1 21.77 -15.56 -26.41
C MET A 1 23.15 -15.90 -26.93
N ALA A 2 24.26 -15.74 -26.17
CA ALA A 2 25.62 -16.00 -26.71
C ALA A 2 25.82 -17.41 -27.31
N SER A 3 25.46 -18.45 -26.56
CA SER A 3 25.52 -19.85 -27.05
C SER A 3 24.58 -20.13 -28.22
N GLN A 4 23.39 -19.50 -28.26
CA GLN A 4 22.43 -19.67 -29.36
C GLN A 4 22.88 -18.96 -30.65
N LEU A 5 23.66 -17.87 -30.51
CA LEU A 5 24.16 -17.07 -31.63
C LEU A 5 25.59 -17.46 -32.05
N GLY A 6 26.21 -18.45 -31.39
CA GLY A 6 27.57 -18.90 -31.71
C GLY A 6 28.66 -17.85 -31.50
N ILE A 7 28.43 -16.81 -30.70
CA ILE A 7 29.37 -15.69 -30.49
C ILE A 7 29.81 -15.55 -29.03
N ALA A 8 30.96 -14.90 -28.84
CA ALA A 8 31.52 -14.65 -27.51
C ALA A 8 30.57 -13.82 -26.63
N ARG A 9 30.56 -14.12 -25.33
CA ARG A 9 29.71 -13.43 -24.34
C ARG A 9 30.01 -11.92 -24.26
N SER A 10 31.27 -11.53 -24.39
CA SER A 10 31.71 -10.13 -24.44
C SER A 10 31.13 -9.40 -25.66
N THR A 11 31.10 -10.06 -26.82
CA THR A 11 30.49 -9.54 -28.04
C THR A 11 28.99 -9.29 -27.85
N VAL A 12 28.25 -10.24 -27.26
CA VAL A 12 26.83 -10.02 -26.92
C VAL A 12 26.65 -8.84 -25.97
N GLN A 13 27.49 -8.72 -24.94
CA GLN A 13 27.41 -7.59 -24.01
C GLN A 13 27.67 -6.24 -24.69
N SER A 14 28.65 -6.17 -25.60
CA SER A 14 28.92 -4.96 -26.38
C SER A 14 27.74 -4.61 -27.28
N ILE A 15 27.22 -5.56 -28.05
CA ILE A 15 26.08 -5.35 -28.95
C ILE A 15 24.85 -4.88 -28.17
N VAL A 16 24.52 -5.57 -27.07
CA VAL A 16 23.36 -5.22 -26.23
C VAL A 16 23.49 -3.81 -25.66
N LYS A 17 24.68 -3.42 -25.18
CA LYS A 17 24.89 -2.15 -24.49
C LYS A 17 25.12 -0.97 -25.43
N ASN A 18 25.95 -1.14 -26.45
CA ASN A 18 26.48 -0.07 -27.29
C ASN A 18 25.68 0.09 -28.58
N ASP A 19 25.32 -1.01 -29.23
CA ASP A 19 24.66 -0.99 -30.54
C ASP A 19 23.14 -0.92 -30.38
N LEU A 20 22.57 -1.83 -29.60
CA LEU A 20 21.12 -1.93 -29.37
C LEU A 20 20.62 -1.03 -28.23
N LYS A 21 21.53 -0.49 -27.42
CA LYS A 21 21.24 0.39 -26.26
C LYS A 21 20.19 -0.21 -25.30
N LEU A 22 20.15 -1.53 -25.19
CA LEU A 22 19.23 -2.26 -24.33
C LEU A 22 19.75 -2.24 -22.89
N LYS A 23 18.84 -2.10 -21.94
CA LYS A 23 19.13 -2.15 -20.51
C LYS A 23 18.57 -3.43 -19.93
N SER A 24 19.35 -4.06 -19.05
CA SER A 24 18.83 -5.14 -18.21
C SER A 24 17.89 -4.54 -17.17
N TYR A 25 16.62 -4.93 -17.22
CA TYR A 25 15.63 -4.55 -16.22
C TYR A 25 15.31 -5.77 -15.35
N LYS A 26 15.24 -5.54 -14.04
CA LYS A 26 14.74 -6.55 -13.12
C LYS A 26 13.22 -6.62 -13.27
N LEU A 27 12.69 -7.79 -13.63
CA LEU A 27 11.26 -8.06 -13.60
C LEU A 27 10.68 -7.70 -12.23
N ARG A 28 9.70 -6.80 -12.22
CA ARG A 28 8.98 -6.39 -11.02
C ARG A 28 7.69 -7.19 -10.92
N ARG A 29 7.32 -7.56 -9.69
CA ARG A 29 5.98 -8.09 -9.43
C ARG A 29 5.01 -6.91 -9.46
N GLY A 30 3.96 -7.02 -10.24
CA GLY A 30 2.86 -6.07 -10.29
C GLY A 30 1.53 -6.84 -10.36
N GLN A 31 0.43 -6.16 -10.08
CA GLN A 31 -0.87 -6.78 -10.22
C GLN A 31 -1.17 -7.06 -11.70
N TYR A 32 -1.73 -8.23 -11.98
CA TYR A 32 -2.26 -8.51 -13.30
C TYR A 32 -3.47 -7.62 -13.57
N LEU A 33 -3.43 -6.86 -14.67
CA LEU A 33 -4.51 -5.99 -15.09
C LEU A 33 -5.02 -6.45 -16.46
N SER A 34 -6.28 -6.88 -16.50
CA SER A 34 -6.99 -7.10 -17.77
C SER A 34 -7.17 -5.79 -18.52
N ASP A 35 -7.39 -5.83 -19.83
CA ASP A 35 -7.61 -4.60 -20.60
C ASP A 35 -8.88 -3.85 -20.15
N LYS A 36 -9.91 -4.60 -19.72
CA LYS A 36 -11.10 -4.04 -19.07
C LYS A 36 -10.73 -3.29 -17.79
N SER A 37 -9.86 -3.87 -16.95
CA SER A 37 -9.37 -3.23 -15.73
C SER A 37 -8.56 -1.97 -16.02
N LYS A 38 -7.70 -1.99 -17.06
CA LYS A 38 -6.93 -0.80 -17.49
C LYS A 38 -7.84 0.32 -17.98
N ALA A 39 -8.82 0.01 -18.82
CA ALA A 39 -9.79 1.00 -19.32
C ALA A 39 -10.58 1.64 -18.16
N MET A 40 -11.08 0.82 -17.23
CA MET A 40 -11.78 1.29 -16.03
C MET A 40 -10.86 2.17 -15.15
N ARG A 41 -9.62 1.76 -14.93
CA ARG A 41 -8.63 2.54 -14.18
C ARG A 41 -8.34 3.88 -14.85
N LEU A 42 -8.18 3.90 -16.17
CA LEU A 42 -7.96 5.13 -16.94
C LEU A 42 -9.12 6.11 -16.80
N GLU A 43 -10.35 5.64 -17.00
CA GLU A 43 -11.56 6.45 -16.87
C GLU A 43 -11.68 7.04 -15.46
N LYS A 44 -11.54 6.20 -14.43
CA LYS A 44 -11.62 6.60 -13.03
C LYS A 44 -10.52 7.56 -12.62
N CYS A 45 -9.29 7.37 -13.09
CA CYS A 45 -8.20 8.32 -12.83
C CYS A 45 -8.46 9.69 -13.46
N ARG A 46 -9.08 9.75 -14.64
CA ARG A 46 -9.49 11.02 -15.26
C ARG A 46 -10.58 11.70 -14.43
N LYS A 47 -11.60 10.96 -14.00
CA LYS A 47 -12.66 11.46 -13.11
C LYS A 47 -12.12 11.99 -11.78
N LEU A 48 -11.21 11.25 -11.14
CA LEU A 48 -10.54 11.68 -9.91
C LEU A 48 -9.70 12.95 -10.13
N LEU A 49 -8.99 13.07 -11.25
CA LEU A 49 -8.25 14.30 -11.56
C LEU A 49 -9.18 15.51 -11.70
N GLN A 50 -10.34 15.36 -12.35
CA GLN A 50 -11.36 16.40 -12.44
C GLN A 50 -11.96 16.73 -11.07
N HIS A 51 -12.31 15.71 -10.29
CA HIS A 51 -12.80 15.87 -8.93
C HIS A 51 -11.83 16.69 -8.06
N PHE A 52 -10.52 16.43 -8.19
CA PHE A 52 -9.47 17.17 -7.47
C PHE A 52 -9.04 18.50 -8.11
N GLN A 53 -9.72 18.97 -9.16
CA GLN A 53 -9.65 20.37 -9.58
C GLN A 53 -10.54 21.26 -8.69
N VAL A 54 -11.65 20.69 -8.19
CA VAL A 54 -12.61 21.40 -7.32
C VAL A 54 -12.33 21.12 -5.84
N ARG A 55 -12.04 19.87 -5.48
CA ARG A 55 -11.77 19.44 -4.10
C ARG A 55 -10.27 19.32 -3.84
N ARG A 56 -9.84 19.53 -2.60
CA ARG A 56 -8.44 19.35 -2.24
C ARG A 56 -8.19 17.90 -1.86
N VAL A 57 -7.05 17.36 -2.31
CA VAL A 57 -6.60 16.01 -1.93
C VAL A 57 -6.28 15.94 -0.43
N SER A 58 -5.99 17.09 0.20
CA SER A 58 -5.82 17.22 1.65
C SER A 58 -7.11 17.02 2.44
N ASP A 59 -8.29 17.14 1.81
CA ASP A 59 -9.60 16.93 2.45
C ASP A 59 -10.00 15.45 2.42
N VAL A 60 -9.18 14.60 1.80
CA VAL A 60 -9.42 13.15 1.73
C VAL A 60 -8.72 12.46 2.90
N ILE A 61 -9.47 11.62 3.62
CA ILE A 61 -8.91 10.61 4.51
C ILE A 61 -8.72 9.31 3.72
N TRP A 62 -7.47 8.88 3.64
CA TRP A 62 -7.03 7.68 2.94
C TRP A 62 -6.93 6.55 3.95
N THR A 63 -7.71 5.49 3.79
CA THR A 63 -7.78 4.39 4.74
C THR A 63 -7.47 3.07 4.06
N ASP A 64 -6.97 2.11 4.84
CA ASP A 64 -6.70 0.76 4.35
C ASP A 64 -6.52 -0.23 5.52
N GLU A 65 -6.58 -1.52 5.22
CA GLU A 65 -6.30 -2.62 6.12
C GLU A 65 -5.05 -3.39 5.69
N LYS A 66 -4.17 -3.70 6.64
CA LYS A 66 -2.99 -4.54 6.38
C LYS A 66 -2.75 -5.57 7.46
N ILE A 67 -2.35 -6.78 7.04
CA ILE A 67 -1.93 -7.85 7.94
C ILE A 67 -0.43 -7.72 8.22
N PHE A 68 -0.07 -7.68 9.49
CA PHE A 68 1.31 -7.75 9.98
C PHE A 68 1.56 -9.08 10.70
N THR A 69 2.75 -9.65 10.52
CA THR A 69 3.15 -10.94 11.10
C THR A 69 4.24 -10.77 12.14
N ILE A 70 4.25 -11.62 13.18
CA ILE A 70 5.31 -11.61 14.21
C ILE A 70 6.69 -12.01 13.65
N GLU A 71 6.69 -12.70 12.51
CA GLU A 71 7.89 -13.12 11.82
C GLU A 71 8.43 -12.00 10.93
N PRO A 72 9.76 -11.82 10.90
CA PRO A 72 10.38 -10.80 10.08
C PRO A 72 10.13 -11.10 8.61
N LEU A 73 9.56 -10.13 7.89
CA LEU A 73 9.63 -10.15 6.44
C LEU A 73 11.09 -9.89 6.04
N PRO A 74 11.78 -10.86 5.40
CA PRO A 74 13.15 -10.63 5.03
C PRO A 74 13.19 -9.54 3.95
N ASN A 75 13.85 -8.42 4.24
CA ASN A 75 14.10 -7.39 3.23
C ASN A 75 15.13 -7.94 2.24
N ARG A 76 14.66 -8.60 1.18
CA ARG A 76 15.52 -9.27 0.18
C ARG A 76 16.48 -8.33 -0.56
N GLN A 77 16.29 -7.02 -0.45
CA GLN A 77 17.18 -6.03 -1.05
C GLN A 77 18.36 -5.71 -0.13
N ASN A 78 18.11 -5.57 1.17
CA ASN A 78 19.11 -5.11 2.15
C ASN A 78 19.67 -6.23 3.03
N GLN A 79 18.94 -7.32 3.23
CA GLN A 79 19.41 -8.50 3.97
C GLN A 79 20.15 -9.43 2.99
N ARG A 80 21.46 -9.21 2.85
CA ARG A 80 22.37 -10.10 2.13
C ARG A 80 23.42 -10.65 3.09
N GLN A 81 23.84 -11.89 2.87
CA GLN A 81 24.99 -12.48 3.52
C GLN A 81 26.13 -12.54 2.51
N LEU A 82 27.31 -12.08 2.94
CA LEU A 82 28.55 -12.34 2.22
C LEU A 82 29.12 -13.65 2.78
N LEU A 83 29.16 -14.68 1.95
CA LEU A 83 29.69 -15.99 2.29
C LEU A 83 30.75 -16.38 1.25
N SER A 84 31.76 -17.14 1.67
CA SER A 84 32.68 -17.80 0.75
C SER A 84 31.94 -18.79 -0.14
N LYS A 85 32.55 -19.19 -1.27
CA LYS A 85 31.92 -20.14 -2.21
C LYS A 85 31.60 -21.47 -1.51
N ASP A 86 32.50 -21.92 -0.64
CA ASP A 86 32.38 -23.19 0.10
C ASP A 86 31.33 -23.08 1.22
N ASP A 87 31.19 -21.92 1.85
CA ASP A 87 30.19 -21.71 2.90
C ASP A 87 28.77 -21.44 2.36
N SER A 88 28.62 -21.10 1.06
CA SER A 88 27.34 -20.73 0.45
C SER A 88 26.28 -21.85 0.45
N MET A 89 26.72 -23.10 0.51
CA MET A 89 25.88 -24.31 0.59
C MET A 89 26.00 -25.01 1.96
N SER A 90 26.71 -24.40 2.90
CA SER A 90 26.93 -24.96 4.24
C SER A 90 25.82 -24.57 5.23
N PRO A 91 25.66 -25.29 6.36
CA PRO A 91 24.76 -24.90 7.45
C PRO A 91 25.07 -23.52 8.08
N LYS A 92 26.25 -22.92 7.82
CA LYS A 92 26.58 -21.57 8.29
C LYS A 92 25.74 -20.49 7.61
N ARG A 93 25.14 -20.79 6.46
CA ARG A 93 24.20 -19.90 5.78
C ARG A 93 22.96 -19.72 6.66
N ARG A 94 22.67 -18.50 7.12
CA ARG A 94 21.40 -18.28 7.85
C ARG A 94 20.25 -18.36 6.86
N LEU A 95 19.30 -19.23 7.15
CA LEU A 95 18.04 -19.32 6.43
C LEU A 95 17.01 -18.45 7.14
N ALA A 96 16.27 -17.66 6.35
CA ALA A 96 15.04 -17.06 6.85
C ALA A 96 13.99 -18.18 6.90
N HIS A 97 13.66 -18.63 8.12
CA HIS A 97 12.61 -19.61 8.34
C HIS A 97 11.29 -18.88 8.54
N ASN A 98 10.27 -19.26 7.77
CA ASN A 98 8.89 -18.86 8.02
C ASN A 98 8.17 -20.07 8.60
N ARG A 99 7.44 -19.94 9.71
CA ARG A 99 6.59 -21.04 10.20
C ARG A 99 5.34 -21.12 9.32
N LEU A 100 4.77 -22.31 9.24
CA LEU A 100 3.42 -22.48 8.71
C LEU A 100 2.45 -21.74 9.65
N PHE A 101 1.72 -20.75 9.11
CA PHE A 101 0.75 -19.92 9.82
C PHE A 101 1.33 -19.03 10.94
N PRO A 102 2.17 -18.04 10.63
CA PRO A 102 2.65 -17.10 11.63
C PRO A 102 1.49 -16.41 12.34
N LYS A 103 1.66 -16.10 13.63
CA LYS A 103 0.72 -15.21 14.32
C LYS A 103 0.74 -13.85 13.63
N SER A 104 -0.44 -13.28 13.45
CA SER A 104 -0.62 -12.05 12.70
C SER A 104 -1.74 -11.22 13.29
N VAL A 105 -1.70 -9.92 13.04
CA VAL A 105 -2.75 -8.97 13.40
C VAL A 105 -3.14 -8.18 12.15
N MET A 106 -4.44 -7.96 11.96
CA MET A 106 -4.93 -7.04 10.94
C MET A 106 -4.99 -5.65 11.55
N VAL A 107 -4.50 -4.66 10.82
CA VAL A 107 -4.40 -3.29 11.29
C VAL A 107 -5.15 -2.42 10.29
N TRP A 108 -6.14 -1.68 10.77
CA TRP A 108 -6.75 -0.60 10.02
C TRP A 108 -6.15 0.73 10.46
N ALA A 109 -5.91 1.62 9.51
CA ALA A 109 -5.53 3.00 9.81
C ALA A 109 -5.91 3.94 8.67
N GLY A 110 -5.96 5.22 8.97
CA GLY A 110 -6.17 6.29 8.01
C GLY A 110 -5.17 7.43 8.15
N ILE A 111 -4.90 8.11 7.04
CA ILE A 111 -4.11 9.34 7.01
C ILE A 111 -4.79 10.45 6.22
N THR A 112 -4.51 11.69 6.60
CA THR A 112 -4.77 12.90 5.82
C THR A 112 -3.42 13.59 5.54
N ALA A 113 -3.44 14.74 4.85
CA ALA A 113 -2.21 15.51 4.66
C ALA A 113 -1.65 16.14 5.94
N THR A 114 -2.40 16.13 7.05
CA THR A 114 -2.08 16.84 8.30
C THR A 114 -2.30 16.00 9.54
N GLY A 115 -2.62 14.72 9.41
CA GLY A 115 -2.93 13.88 10.56
C GLY A 115 -3.05 12.41 10.19
N LYS A 116 -3.08 11.60 11.23
CA LYS A 116 -3.17 10.15 11.15
C LYS A 116 -4.11 9.65 12.26
N THR A 117 -4.96 8.68 11.94
CA THR A 117 -5.87 8.07 12.92
C THR A 117 -5.07 7.28 13.96
N PRO A 118 -5.65 6.89 15.09
CA PRO A 118 -5.15 5.75 15.86
C PRO A 118 -5.05 4.49 14.98
N LEU A 119 -4.16 3.58 15.34
CA LEU A 119 -4.15 2.23 14.76
C LEU A 119 -5.31 1.44 15.38
N VAL A 120 -6.10 0.77 14.54
CA VAL A 120 -7.17 -0.13 14.99
C VAL A 120 -6.72 -1.55 14.75
N PHE A 121 -6.50 -2.29 15.82
CA PHE A 121 -6.08 -3.70 15.77
C PHE A 121 -7.31 -4.60 15.72
N ILE A 122 -7.45 -5.33 14.62
CA ILE A 122 -8.55 -6.27 14.38
C ILE A 122 -8.01 -7.68 14.54
N GLU A 123 -8.58 -8.42 15.49
CA GLU A 123 -8.13 -9.78 15.79
C GLU A 123 -8.45 -10.77 14.67
N ARG A 124 -7.52 -11.69 14.43
CA ARG A 124 -7.53 -12.62 13.28
C ARG A 124 -8.78 -13.51 13.19
N ASN A 125 -9.45 -13.76 14.31
CA ASN A 125 -10.64 -14.62 14.35
C ASN A 125 -11.93 -13.91 13.94
N VAL A 126 -11.87 -12.59 13.77
CA VAL A 126 -12.99 -11.79 13.28
C VAL A 126 -12.81 -11.61 11.78
N LYS A 127 -13.58 -12.34 10.97
CA LYS A 127 -13.76 -11.91 9.58
C LYS A 127 -14.38 -10.52 9.65
N ILE A 128 -13.74 -9.52 9.05
CA ILE A 128 -14.37 -8.21 8.87
C ILE A 128 -15.58 -8.41 7.95
N ASN A 129 -16.73 -8.64 8.56
CA ASN A 129 -18.01 -8.46 7.92
C ASN A 129 -18.37 -6.98 7.98
N SER A 130 -19.46 -6.62 7.30
CA SER A 130 -19.93 -5.25 7.21
C SER A 130 -20.21 -4.66 8.60
N GLU A 131 -20.75 -5.44 9.52
CA GLU A 131 -21.14 -5.01 10.86
C GLU A 131 -19.93 -4.63 11.71
N VAL A 132 -18.88 -5.44 11.68
CA VAL A 132 -17.62 -5.14 12.40
C VAL A 132 -16.94 -3.92 11.81
N TYR A 133 -16.93 -3.78 10.48
CA TYR A 133 -16.39 -2.59 9.82
C TYR A 133 -17.17 -1.34 10.23
N GLN A 134 -18.51 -1.37 10.15
CA GLN A 134 -19.36 -0.24 10.53
C GLN A 134 -19.13 0.16 11.99
N LYS A 135 -19.20 -0.80 12.91
CA LYS A 135 -19.09 -0.50 14.33
C LYS A 135 -17.67 -0.06 14.70
N ILE A 136 -16.69 -0.94 14.53
CA ILE A 136 -15.35 -0.73 15.07
C ILE A 136 -14.60 0.32 14.24
N VAL A 137 -14.64 0.21 12.92
CA VAL A 137 -13.85 1.10 12.06
C VAL A 137 -14.55 2.44 11.87
N LEU A 138 -15.79 2.45 11.36
CA LEU A 138 -16.46 3.70 11.02
C LEU A 138 -16.93 4.48 12.26
N MET A 139 -17.71 3.84 13.14
CA MET A 139 -18.42 4.53 14.21
C MET A 139 -17.56 4.76 15.46
N ASP A 140 -16.83 3.75 15.92
CA ASP A 140 -16.08 3.83 17.18
C ASP A 140 -14.76 4.59 17.02
N ASN A 141 -14.12 4.54 15.83
CA ASN A 141 -12.78 5.09 15.62
C ASN A 141 -12.73 6.24 14.59
N LEU A 142 -13.22 6.01 13.38
CA LEU A 142 -13.06 6.99 12.29
C LEU A 142 -13.92 8.23 12.51
N LEU A 143 -15.22 8.08 12.78
CA LEU A 143 -16.18 9.19 12.88
C LEU A 143 -15.82 10.20 13.99
N PRO A 144 -15.46 9.77 15.22
CA PRO A 144 -15.00 10.71 16.26
C PRO A 144 -13.73 11.43 15.84
N TRP A 145 -12.76 10.70 15.26
CA TRP A 145 -11.49 11.27 14.84
C TRP A 145 -11.65 12.32 13.74
N VAL A 146 -12.42 12.03 12.67
CA VAL A 146 -12.62 12.99 11.57
C VAL A 146 -13.42 14.21 12.03
N THR A 147 -14.39 14.02 12.92
CA THR A 147 -15.18 15.13 13.48
C THR A 147 -14.29 16.11 14.23
N GLN A 148 -13.36 15.58 15.04
CA GLN A 148 -12.37 16.39 15.75
C GLN A 148 -11.32 16.99 14.80
N HIS A 149 -10.72 16.17 13.93
CA HIS A 149 -9.60 16.57 13.07
C HIS A 149 -10.00 17.64 12.04
N PHE A 150 -11.20 17.51 11.45
CA PHE A 150 -11.71 18.49 10.50
C PHE A 150 -12.54 19.59 11.16
N ALA A 151 -12.74 19.55 12.47
CA ALA A 151 -13.53 20.52 13.24
C ALA A 151 -14.92 20.81 12.62
N GLY A 152 -15.61 19.74 12.20
CA GLY A 152 -16.90 19.84 11.50
C GLY A 152 -16.83 20.32 10.05
N GLY A 153 -15.63 20.59 9.52
CA GLY A 153 -15.41 20.92 8.11
C GLY A 153 -15.65 19.73 7.17
N PRO A 154 -15.76 19.99 5.85
CA PRO A 154 -16.00 18.94 4.88
C PRO A 154 -14.78 18.03 4.72
N PHE A 155 -15.02 16.73 4.64
CA PHE A 155 -14.00 15.73 4.33
C PHE A 155 -14.56 14.68 3.37
N ILE A 156 -13.66 13.87 2.82
CA ILE A 156 -14.02 12.79 1.89
C ILE A 156 -13.35 11.51 2.36
N LEU A 157 -14.13 10.46 2.61
CA LEU A 157 -13.60 9.13 2.89
C LEU A 157 -13.17 8.40 1.61
N GLN A 158 -11.97 7.84 1.58
CA GLN A 158 -11.58 6.83 0.60
C GLN A 158 -11.54 5.44 1.25
N GLN A 159 -12.14 4.45 0.59
CA GLN A 159 -12.08 3.01 0.94
C GLN A 159 -11.96 2.15 -0.32
N ASP A 160 -11.54 0.89 -0.20
CA ASP A 160 -11.16 0.02 -1.34
C ASP A 160 -12.32 -0.76 -2.01
N TRP A 161 -13.58 -0.49 -1.63
CA TRP A 161 -14.80 -1.15 -2.14
C TRP A 161 -14.77 -2.68 -2.05
N ALA A 162 -14.02 -3.25 -1.09
CA ALA A 162 -14.18 -4.64 -0.68
C ALA A 162 -15.66 -4.97 -0.35
N PRO A 163 -16.08 -6.24 -0.36
CA PRO A 163 -17.49 -6.60 -0.18
C PRO A 163 -18.15 -6.02 1.08
N SER A 164 -17.43 -5.93 2.20
CA SER A 164 -17.88 -5.27 3.44
C SER A 164 -18.12 -3.78 3.21
N HIS A 165 -17.17 -3.08 2.60
CA HIS A 165 -17.16 -1.63 2.38
C HIS A 165 -18.26 -1.19 1.39
N GLY A 166 -18.59 -2.06 0.43
CA GLY A 166 -19.62 -1.84 -0.59
C GLY A 166 -21.01 -2.41 -0.26
N SER A 167 -21.22 -2.92 0.95
CA SER A 167 -22.52 -3.46 1.35
C SER A 167 -23.57 -2.36 1.51
N ARG A 168 -24.84 -2.70 1.31
CA ARG A 168 -25.96 -1.74 1.43
C ARG A 168 -26.04 -1.11 2.82
N SER A 169 -25.80 -1.89 3.87
CA SER A 169 -25.78 -1.38 5.25
C SER A 169 -24.63 -0.41 5.48
N THR A 170 -23.44 -0.68 4.93
CA THR A 170 -22.30 0.25 5.05
C THR A 170 -22.54 1.54 4.30
N LEU A 171 -23.12 1.47 3.09
CA LEU A 171 -23.51 2.68 2.36
C LEU A 171 -24.50 3.55 3.14
N ALA A 172 -25.50 2.95 3.80
CA ALA A 172 -26.44 3.69 4.63
C ALA A 172 -25.74 4.40 5.81
N VAL A 173 -24.74 3.77 6.44
CA VAL A 173 -23.94 4.41 7.49
C VAL A 173 -23.14 5.58 6.93
N LEU A 174 -22.52 5.41 5.75
CA LEU A 174 -21.76 6.48 5.11
C LEU A 174 -22.65 7.67 4.73
N GLU A 175 -23.83 7.42 4.14
CA GLU A 175 -24.79 8.46 3.78
C GLU A 175 -25.34 9.22 5.00
N ALA A 176 -25.51 8.53 6.13
CA ALA A 176 -26.04 9.14 7.35
C ALA A 176 -25.02 10.00 8.11
N HIS A 177 -23.74 9.61 8.09
CA HIS A 177 -22.74 10.19 9.01
C HIS A 177 -21.55 10.88 8.31
N PHE A 178 -21.30 10.60 7.03
CA PHE A 178 -20.14 11.11 6.32
C PHE A 178 -20.56 12.15 5.27
N PRO A 179 -19.98 13.36 5.26
CA PRO A 179 -20.34 14.42 4.31
C PRO A 179 -19.90 14.12 2.87
N GLY A 180 -19.06 13.09 2.67
CA GLY A 180 -18.66 12.62 1.35
C GLY A 180 -17.72 11.42 1.40
N PHE A 181 -17.74 10.63 0.34
CA PHE A 181 -16.84 9.51 0.13
C PHE A 181 -16.56 9.30 -1.37
N LEU A 182 -15.42 8.70 -1.70
CA LEU A 182 -15.06 8.35 -3.08
C LEU A 182 -15.82 7.10 -3.50
N ASP A 183 -17.00 7.31 -4.08
CA ASP A 183 -17.91 6.23 -4.52
C ASP A 183 -17.25 5.19 -5.45
N LYS A 184 -17.96 4.09 -5.68
CA LYS A 184 -17.50 2.99 -6.54
C LYS A 184 -17.29 3.40 -8.00
N ASN A 185 -17.87 4.52 -8.45
CA ASN A 185 -17.72 5.04 -9.80
C ASN A 185 -16.49 5.95 -9.93
N LEU A 186 -15.99 6.51 -8.82
CA LEU A 186 -14.79 7.33 -8.74
C LEU A 186 -13.54 6.51 -8.41
N TRP A 187 -13.58 5.66 -7.39
CA TRP A 187 -12.39 4.92 -6.94
C TRP A 187 -12.14 3.66 -7.77
N PRO A 188 -10.96 3.47 -8.37
CA PRO A 188 -10.64 2.26 -9.12
C PRO A 188 -10.34 1.08 -8.19
N ALA A 189 -11.09 -0.01 -8.35
CA ALA A 189 -10.87 -1.24 -7.60
C ALA A 189 -9.44 -1.76 -7.80
N SER A 190 -8.87 -2.37 -6.76
CA SER A 190 -7.53 -2.95 -6.78
C SER A 190 -6.45 -2.01 -7.33
N SER A 191 -6.35 -0.82 -6.74
CA SER A 191 -5.37 0.20 -7.16
C SER A 191 -4.47 0.65 -6.00
N PRO A 192 -3.68 -0.26 -5.42
CA PRO A 192 -2.78 0.06 -4.30
C PRO A 192 -1.73 1.11 -4.69
N ASP A 193 -1.42 1.23 -5.97
CA ASP A 193 -0.52 2.24 -6.51
C ASP A 193 -1.07 3.68 -6.48
N LEU A 194 -2.36 3.85 -6.13
CA LEU A 194 -3.05 5.14 -5.99
C LEU A 194 -3.40 5.49 -4.53
N ASN A 195 -3.43 4.52 -3.61
CA ASN A 195 -3.72 4.75 -2.19
C ASN A 195 -2.44 5.06 -1.40
N PRO A 196 -2.31 6.24 -0.76
CA PRO A 196 -1.19 6.59 0.14
C PRO A 196 -0.82 5.55 1.18
N MET A 197 -1.84 4.85 1.72
CA MET A 197 -1.61 3.79 2.70
C MET A 197 -0.77 2.67 2.10
N ASP A 198 -1.20 2.15 0.95
CA ASP A 198 -0.55 1.08 0.20
C ASP A 198 0.82 1.44 -0.36
N PHE A 199 0.91 2.53 -1.15
CA PHE A 199 2.13 2.80 -1.91
C PHE A 199 3.27 3.38 -1.08
N SER A 200 3.02 3.76 0.18
CA SER A 200 3.98 4.51 1.01
C SER A 200 3.92 4.11 2.48
N VAL A 201 2.81 4.38 3.17
CA VAL A 201 2.77 4.35 4.64
C VAL A 201 3.03 2.94 5.17
N TRP A 202 2.35 1.94 4.62
CA TRP A 202 2.56 0.55 5.02
C TRP A 202 3.97 0.05 4.80
N GLY A 203 4.58 0.40 3.66
CA GLY A 203 5.97 0.03 3.38
C GLY A 203 6.96 0.68 4.35
N MET A 204 6.68 1.90 4.80
CA MET A 204 7.51 2.59 5.80
C MET A 204 7.35 1.97 7.20
N LEU A 205 6.13 1.59 7.60
CA LEU A 205 5.90 0.83 8.84
C LEU A 205 6.64 -0.49 8.82
N GLU A 206 6.47 -1.28 7.75
CA GLU A 206 7.19 -2.54 7.55
C GLU A 206 8.70 -2.31 7.63
N GLY A 207 9.21 -1.24 7.01
CA GLY A 207 10.62 -0.88 7.07
C GLY A 207 11.13 -0.60 8.49
N LYS A 208 10.33 0.06 9.34
CA LYS A 208 10.70 0.37 10.74
C LYS A 208 10.71 -0.86 11.66
N ILE A 209 9.89 -1.86 11.36
CA ILE A 209 9.86 -3.13 12.11
C ILE A 209 10.66 -4.25 11.44
N ALA A 210 11.20 -4.02 10.24
CA ALA A 210 11.92 -5.03 9.48
C ALA A 210 13.14 -5.56 10.25
N GLY A 211 13.33 -6.88 10.19
CA GLY A 211 14.44 -7.55 10.87
C GLY A 211 14.26 -7.75 12.38
N LYS A 212 13.16 -7.29 12.97
CA LYS A 212 12.78 -7.61 14.35
C LYS A 212 11.97 -8.90 14.38
N VAL A 213 12.16 -9.70 15.43
CA VAL A 213 11.32 -10.86 15.75
C VAL A 213 10.52 -10.48 16.98
N PHE A 214 9.21 -10.68 16.93
CA PHE A 214 8.32 -10.40 18.05
C PHE A 214 7.94 -11.70 18.74
N ALA A 215 8.03 -11.74 20.08
CA ALA A 215 7.68 -12.92 20.85
C ALA A 215 6.16 -13.12 20.89
N THR A 216 5.40 -12.03 21.00
CA THR A 216 3.95 -12.01 21.05
C THR A 216 3.34 -11.08 20.00
N VAL A 217 2.02 -11.18 19.82
CA VAL A 217 1.28 -10.22 18.98
C VAL A 217 1.24 -8.84 19.63
N ASP A 218 1.24 -8.76 20.96
CA ASP A 218 1.19 -7.48 21.66
C ASP A 218 2.53 -6.73 21.55
N ASP A 219 3.67 -7.44 21.53
CA ASP A 219 4.97 -6.83 21.20
C ASP A 219 4.97 -6.23 19.78
N LEU A 220 4.34 -6.93 18.84
CA LEU A 220 4.17 -6.44 17.47
C LEU A 220 3.27 -5.19 17.43
N LYS A 221 2.14 -5.19 18.15
CA LYS A 221 1.25 -4.03 18.25
C LYS A 221 1.98 -2.82 18.83
N ALA A 222 2.70 -2.99 19.94
CA ALA A 222 3.47 -1.92 20.58
C ALA A 222 4.54 -1.36 19.63
N ALA A 223 5.24 -2.22 18.89
CA ALA A 223 6.21 -1.77 17.90
C ALA A 223 5.58 -1.02 16.72
N LEU A 224 4.38 -1.42 16.29
CA LEU A 224 3.62 -0.72 15.26
C LEU A 224 3.14 0.65 15.75
N GLU A 225 2.69 0.76 16.99
CA GLU A 225 2.30 2.04 17.61
C GLU A 225 3.48 3.01 17.68
N VAL A 226 4.66 2.55 18.11
CA VAL A 226 5.89 3.37 18.12
C VAL A 226 6.27 3.80 16.70
N ALA A 227 6.21 2.88 15.73
CA ALA A 227 6.49 3.20 14.33
C ALA A 227 5.49 4.22 13.77
N TRP A 228 4.20 4.06 14.08
CA TRP A 228 3.11 4.95 13.67
C TRP A 228 3.22 6.33 14.29
N ALA A 229 3.54 6.42 15.59
CA ALA A 229 3.75 7.69 16.28
C ALA A 229 4.91 8.49 15.65
N SER A 230 5.94 7.81 15.15
CA SER A 230 7.11 8.44 14.54
C SER A 230 6.89 9.03 13.14
N ILE A 231 5.70 8.89 12.56
CA ILE A 231 5.37 9.49 11.25
C ILE A 231 5.10 10.97 11.44
N ASP A 232 5.93 11.82 10.82
CA ASP A 232 5.76 13.26 10.85
C ASP A 232 4.77 13.78 9.79
N ASP A 233 4.19 14.94 10.05
CA ASP A 233 3.22 15.58 9.15
C ASP A 233 3.83 15.96 7.80
N GLY A 234 5.14 16.22 7.75
CA GLY A 234 5.85 16.48 6.50
C GLY A 234 5.84 15.25 5.59
N TYR A 235 6.05 14.06 6.14
CA TYR A 235 5.94 12.79 5.43
C TYR A 235 4.51 12.55 4.92
N LEU A 236 3.50 12.77 5.77
CA LEU A 236 2.09 12.61 5.41
C LEU A 236 1.71 13.55 4.25
N ARG A 237 2.05 14.84 4.37
CA ARG A 237 1.77 15.86 3.35
C ARG A 237 2.41 15.52 2.01
N ARG A 238 3.68 15.14 1.99
CA ARG A 238 4.37 14.73 0.74
C ARG A 238 3.71 13.50 0.12
N THR A 239 3.38 12.51 0.94
CA THR A 239 2.73 11.27 0.48
C THR A 239 1.37 11.58 -0.13
N VAL A 240 0.51 12.33 0.55
CA VAL A 240 -0.84 12.68 0.07
C VAL A 240 -0.77 13.57 -1.18
N ASN A 241 0.13 14.56 -1.21
CA ASN A 241 0.30 15.41 -2.40
C ASN A 241 0.80 14.64 -3.63
N SER A 242 1.46 13.50 -3.44
CA SER A 242 1.91 12.65 -4.55
C SER A 242 0.76 11.95 -5.28
N VAL A 243 -0.44 11.85 -4.70
CA VAL A 243 -1.60 11.18 -5.31
C VAL A 243 -1.94 11.79 -6.67
N LYS A 244 -1.95 13.13 -6.80
CA LYS A 244 -2.20 13.78 -8.11
C LYS A 244 -1.16 13.39 -9.17
N LYS A 245 0.11 13.28 -8.77
CA LYS A 245 1.20 12.84 -9.66
C LYS A 245 0.97 11.39 -10.10
N ARG A 246 0.54 10.52 -9.18
CA ARG A 246 0.21 9.11 -9.44
C ARG A 246 -0.98 8.93 -10.36
N LEU A 247 -2.06 9.69 -10.15
CA LEU A 247 -3.20 9.70 -11.07
C LEU A 247 -2.79 10.09 -12.49
N ARG A 248 -1.96 11.13 -12.65
CA ARG A 248 -1.45 11.52 -13.98
C ARG A 248 -0.57 10.45 -14.62
N ALA A 249 0.27 9.77 -13.84
CA ALA A 249 1.06 8.66 -14.35
C ALA A 249 0.19 7.48 -14.78
N CYS A 250 -0.87 7.15 -14.03
CA CYS A 250 -1.85 6.15 -14.43
C CYS A 250 -2.51 6.51 -15.78
N VAL A 251 -2.91 7.78 -15.94
CA VAL A 251 -3.49 8.27 -17.21
C VAL A 251 -2.46 8.17 -18.35
N LYS A 252 -1.20 8.57 -18.12
CA LYS A 252 -0.12 8.46 -19.12
C LYS A 252 0.15 7.01 -19.51
N ALA A 253 0.06 6.09 -18.56
CA ALA A 253 0.19 4.65 -18.76
C ALA A 253 -1.08 3.99 -19.32
N ARG A 254 -2.11 4.78 -19.68
CA ARG A 254 -3.41 4.30 -20.16
C ARG A 254 -4.05 3.26 -19.24
N GLY A 255 -3.95 3.47 -17.93
CA GLY A 255 -4.49 2.58 -16.89
C GLY A 255 -3.61 1.38 -16.53
N SER A 256 -2.47 1.20 -17.19
CA SER A 256 -1.49 0.16 -16.85
C SER A 256 -0.72 0.47 -15.57
N ASN A 257 0.03 -0.52 -15.06
CA ASN A 257 0.97 -0.33 -13.95
C ASN A 257 2.00 0.76 -14.30
N PHE A 258 2.39 1.58 -13.33
CA PHE A 258 3.39 2.63 -13.48
C PHE A 258 4.30 2.70 -12.25
N GLU A 259 5.46 3.33 -12.40
CA GLU A 259 6.37 3.61 -11.29
C GLU A 259 6.48 5.12 -11.08
N ILE A 260 6.29 5.55 -9.83
CA ILE A 260 6.72 6.86 -9.36
C ILE A 260 7.58 6.61 -8.13
N LEU A 261 8.85 6.96 -8.24
CA LEU A 261 9.70 7.10 -7.07
C LEU A 261 9.23 8.35 -6.31
N LEU A 262 8.90 8.15 -5.03
CA LEU A 262 8.59 9.21 -4.07
C LEU A 262 9.87 9.90 -3.62
#